data_AF-A0A6G1RW68-F1
#
_entry.id   AF-A0A6G1RW68-F1
#
_cell.length_a   1.000
_cell.length_b   1.000
_cell.length_c   1.000
_cell.angle_alpha   90.00
_cell.angle_beta   90.00
_cell.angle_gamma   90.00
#
_symmetry.space_group_name_H-M   'P 1'
#
loop_
_entity.id
_entity.type
_entity.pdbx_description
1 polymer ?
#
loop_
_entity_poly.entity_id
_entity_poly.type
_entity_poly.pdbx_seq_one_letter_code
_entity_poly.pdbx_strand_id
1 'polypeptide(L)'
;QDIAARVEKLAVKVRHVDAHVPKSRATEEHQNNHQVDKAARIGAAQVDLDWQRKGELFIARWAHDTSGHQGRDATYRWARDRGVDLTMDAIAQVIHECETCAVIKQAKGLKPLWYGGRWMKYKYGEAWQIDYIT
;
A
#
# COMPACT_ATOMS: atom_id res chain seq x y z
N GLN A 1 -34.15 79.03 5.17
CA GLN A 1 -34.72 77.71 5.56
C GLN A 1 -33.54 76.78 5.73
N ASP A 2 -33.23 76.48 6.99
CA ASP A 2 -31.92 75.98 7.39
C ASP A 2 -31.85 74.45 7.27
N ILE A 3 -31.02 73.97 6.34
CA ILE A 3 -30.84 72.53 6.08
C ILE A 3 -30.15 71.85 7.28
N ALA A 4 -29.35 72.58 8.06
CA ALA A 4 -28.63 72.03 9.20
C ALA A 4 -29.60 71.62 10.33
N ALA A 5 -30.65 72.40 10.59
CA ALA A 5 -31.66 72.08 11.60
C ALA A 5 -32.48 70.79 11.31
N ARG A 6 -32.55 70.34 10.05
CA ARG A 6 -33.26 69.10 9.69
C ARG A 6 -32.40 67.85 9.85
N VAL A 7 -31.08 67.97 9.70
CA VAL A 7 -30.15 66.84 9.86
C VAL A 7 -29.97 66.47 11.33
N GLU A 8 -30.02 67.45 12.23
CA GLU A 8 -29.91 67.25 13.68
C GLU A 8 -31.06 66.41 14.28
N LYS A 9 -32.22 66.33 13.60
CA LYS A 9 -33.39 65.54 14.04
C LYS A 9 -33.46 64.13 13.45
N LEU A 10 -32.51 63.71 12.62
CA LEU A 10 -32.48 62.35 12.10
C LEU A 10 -31.95 61.39 13.18
N ALA A 11 -32.85 60.66 13.81
CA ALA A 11 -32.50 59.59 14.75
C ALA A 11 -31.84 58.42 13.99
N VAL A 12 -30.51 58.42 13.90
CA VAL A 12 -29.72 57.33 13.33
C VAL A 12 -29.63 56.20 14.35
N LYS A 13 -30.26 55.06 14.06
CA LYS A 13 -30.07 53.83 14.85
C LYS A 13 -28.84 53.09 14.36
N VAL A 14 -27.69 53.38 14.97
CA VAL A 14 -26.46 52.61 14.78
C VAL A 14 -26.60 51.29 15.52
N ARG A 15 -26.59 50.16 14.79
CA ARG A 15 -26.50 48.83 15.39
C ARG A 15 -25.03 48.46 15.48
N HIS A 16 -24.51 48.36 16.70
CA HIS A 16 -23.18 47.82 16.94
C HIS A 16 -23.27 46.29 16.99
N VAL A 17 -22.65 45.61 16.02
CA VAL A 17 -22.42 44.16 16.10
C VAL A 17 -21.11 43.97 16.84
N ASP A 18 -21.18 43.51 18.08
CA ASP A 18 -19.99 43.24 18.87
C ASP A 18 -19.37 41.89 18.42
N ALA A 19 -18.19 41.95 17.82
CA ALA A 19 -17.48 40.78 17.28
C ALA A 19 -16.55 40.13 18.33
N HIS A 20 -16.83 40.33 19.62
CA HIS A 20 -15.97 39.83 20.68
C HIS A 20 -16.10 38.31 20.84
N VAL A 21 -15.13 37.54 20.31
CA VAL A 21 -15.00 36.11 20.60
C VAL A 21 -14.61 35.96 22.08
N PRO A 22 -15.41 35.27 22.92
CA PRO A 22 -15.05 35.05 24.32
C PRO A 22 -13.69 34.35 24.41
N LYS A 23 -12.82 34.79 25.32
CA LYS A 23 -11.47 34.20 25.48
C LYS A 23 -11.49 32.68 25.68
N SER A 24 -12.53 32.15 26.32
CA SER A 24 -12.78 30.70 26.44
C SER A 24 -12.95 30.03 25.08
N ARG A 25 -13.75 30.61 24.17
CA ARG A 25 -13.99 30.10 22.81
C ARG A 25 -12.75 30.18 21.93
N ALA A 26 -11.95 31.25 22.04
CA ALA A 26 -10.68 31.34 21.32
C ALA A 26 -9.65 30.26 21.76
N THR A 27 -9.68 29.91 23.05
CA THR A 27 -8.80 28.87 23.61
C THR A 27 -9.28 27.46 23.23
N GLU A 28 -10.60 27.24 23.29
CA GLU A 28 -11.26 26.01 22.88
C GLU A 28 -11.12 25.75 21.36
N GLU A 29 -11.30 26.78 20.53
CA GLU A 29 -11.13 26.69 19.08
C GLU A 29 -9.67 26.37 18.71
N HIS A 30 -8.70 26.98 19.40
CA HIS A 30 -7.29 26.65 19.23
C HIS A 30 -6.99 25.19 19.62
N GLN A 31 -7.53 24.71 20.74
CA GLN A 31 -7.40 23.32 21.17
C GLN A 31 -8.07 22.35 20.18
N ASN A 32 -9.25 22.68 19.67
CA ASN A 32 -9.97 21.87 18.69
C ASN A 32 -9.19 21.82 17.36
N ASN A 33 -8.73 22.96 16.85
CA ASN A 33 -7.95 23.03 15.63
C ASN A 33 -6.65 22.21 15.74
N HIS A 34 -5.99 22.23 16.89
CA HIS A 34 -4.81 21.40 17.14
C HIS A 34 -5.14 19.89 17.18
N GLN A 35 -6.32 19.50 17.69
CA GLN A 35 -6.76 18.10 17.64
C GLN A 35 -7.07 17.64 16.21
N VAL A 36 -7.77 18.47 15.44
CA VAL A 36 -8.08 18.20 14.03
C VAL A 36 -6.81 18.10 13.19
N ASP A 37 -5.84 18.99 13.39
CA ASP A 37 -4.54 18.93 12.71
C ASP A 37 -3.78 17.64 13.02
N LYS A 38 -3.73 17.24 14.30
CA LYS A 38 -3.13 15.97 14.70
C LYS A 38 -3.83 14.77 14.05
N ALA A 39 -5.17 14.77 14.02
CA ALA A 39 -5.95 13.71 13.39
C ALA A 39 -5.72 13.66 11.86
N ALA A 40 -5.68 14.82 11.21
CA ALA A 40 -5.38 14.94 9.79
C ALA A 40 -3.97 14.42 9.46
N ARG A 41 -2.97 14.72 10.30
CA ARG A 41 -1.60 14.24 10.14
C ARG A 41 -1.49 12.73 10.28
N ILE A 42 -2.20 12.13 11.24
CA ILE A 42 -2.28 10.67 11.40
C ILE A 42 -2.96 10.03 10.18
N GLY A 43 -4.08 10.59 9.73
CA GLY A 43 -4.79 10.13 8.53
C GLY A 43 -3.91 10.18 7.28
N ALA A 44 -3.19 11.28 7.07
CA ALA A 44 -2.26 11.43 5.95
C ALA A 44 -1.10 10.42 6.02
N ALA A 45 -0.52 10.21 7.20
CA ALA A 45 0.54 9.21 7.39
C ALA A 45 0.04 7.79 7.13
N GLN A 46 -1.19 7.46 7.54
CA GLN A 46 -1.78 6.14 7.31
C GLN A 46 -2.03 5.86 5.83
N VAL A 47 -2.48 6.87 5.08
CA VAL A 47 -2.69 6.78 3.62
C VAL A 47 -1.36 6.63 2.87
N ASP A 48 -0.33 7.38 3.28
CA ASP A 48 1.01 7.26 2.69
C ASP A 48 1.61 5.86 2.89
N LEU A 49 1.47 5.30 4.10
CA LEU A 49 1.91 3.93 4.39
C LEU A 49 1.14 2.87 3.60
N ASP A 50 -0.17 3.03 3.42
CA ASP A 50 -0.98 2.11 2.58
C ASP A 50 -0.54 2.16 1.11
N TRP A 51 -0.26 3.36 0.60
CA TRP A 51 0.24 3.53 -0.76
C TRP A 51 1.62 2.90 -0.95
N GLN A 52 2.54 3.11 -0.01
CA GLN A 52 3.86 2.48 -0.01
C GLN A 52 3.74 0.95 0.01
N ARG A 53 2.92 0.39 0.90
CA ARG A 53 2.72 -1.06 0.99
C ARG A 53 2.14 -1.66 -0.30
N LYS A 54 1.21 -0.96 -0.95
CA LYS A 54 0.68 -1.37 -2.26
C LYS A 54 1.74 -1.35 -3.36
N GLY A 55 2.59 -0.32 -3.39
CA GLY A 55 3.72 -0.24 -4.31
C GLY A 55 4.72 -1.38 -4.09
N GLU A 56 5.03 -1.69 -2.84
CA GLU A 56 5.94 -2.78 -2.49
C GLU A 56 5.39 -4.15 -2.92
N LEU A 57 4.11 -4.44 -2.64
CA LEU A 57 3.44 -5.68 -3.08
C LEU A 57 3.42 -5.82 -4.60
N PHE A 58 3.25 -4.72 -5.32
CA PHE A 58 3.29 -4.72 -6.78
C PHE A 58 4.68 -5.14 -7.30
N ILE A 59 5.76 -4.56 -6.77
CA ILE A 59 7.12 -4.93 -7.17
C ILE A 59 7.46 -6.35 -6.72
N ALA A 60 7.03 -6.76 -5.53
CA ALA A 60 7.21 -8.14 -5.06
C ALA A 60 6.52 -9.16 -5.97
N ARG A 61 5.30 -8.87 -6.46
CA ARG A 61 4.58 -9.70 -7.43
C ARG A 61 5.31 -9.77 -8.76
N TRP A 62 5.76 -8.63 -9.28
CA TRP A 62 6.53 -8.60 -10.51
C TRP A 62 7.86 -9.34 -10.41
N ALA A 63 8.60 -9.17 -9.31
CA ALA A 63 9.83 -9.90 -9.01
C ALA A 63 9.58 -11.41 -8.93
N HIS A 64 8.48 -11.82 -8.32
CA HIS A 64 8.12 -13.23 -8.19
C HIS A 64 7.80 -13.87 -9.55
N ASP A 65 6.99 -13.21 -10.37
CA ASP A 65 6.60 -13.70 -11.70
C ASP A 65 7.81 -13.77 -12.63
N THR A 66 8.65 -12.73 -12.64
CA THR A 66 9.86 -12.68 -13.48
C THR A 66 10.95 -13.64 -13.02
N SER A 67 10.99 -13.99 -11.74
CA SER A 67 11.86 -15.06 -11.21
C SER A 67 11.38 -16.47 -11.57
N GLY A 68 10.23 -16.61 -12.25
CA GLY A 68 9.68 -17.89 -12.69
C GLY A 68 9.11 -18.72 -11.55
N HIS A 69 8.48 -18.08 -10.57
CA HIS A 69 7.86 -18.76 -9.42
C HIS A 69 8.82 -19.66 -8.60
N GLN A 70 10.13 -19.35 -8.63
CA GLN A 70 11.18 -20.11 -7.93
C GLN A 70 11.14 -19.96 -6.41
N GLY A 71 10.28 -19.06 -5.89
CA GLY A 71 10.04 -18.86 -4.47
C GLY A 71 10.88 -17.73 -3.88
N ARG A 72 10.89 -17.68 -2.55
CA ARG A 72 11.31 -16.52 -1.75
C ARG A 72 12.71 -16.01 -2.09
N ASP A 73 13.69 -16.89 -2.14
CA ASP A 73 15.08 -16.48 -2.33
C ASP A 73 15.34 -15.97 -3.75
N ALA A 74 14.63 -16.50 -4.74
CA ALA A 74 14.74 -16.04 -6.12
C ALA A 74 14.09 -14.66 -6.29
N THR A 75 12.90 -14.44 -5.72
CA THR A 75 12.25 -13.13 -5.67
C THR A 75 13.13 -12.09 -4.97
N TYR A 76 13.72 -12.45 -3.82
CA TYR A 76 14.60 -11.55 -3.06
C TYR A 76 15.88 -11.20 -3.85
N ARG A 77 16.54 -12.20 -4.45
CA ARG A 77 17.73 -11.96 -5.29
C ARG A 77 17.41 -11.07 -6.49
N TRP A 78 16.30 -11.34 -7.19
CA TRP A 78 15.88 -10.52 -8.34
C TRP A 78 15.73 -9.04 -7.99
N ALA A 79 15.13 -8.76 -6.84
CA ALA A 79 14.91 -7.39 -6.35
C ALA A 79 16.24 -6.72 -5.96
N ARG A 80 17.08 -7.45 -5.22
CA ARG A 80 18.40 -6.98 -4.78
C ARG A 80 19.33 -6.68 -5.96
N ASP A 81 19.33 -7.50 -7.00
CA ASP A 81 20.13 -7.29 -8.21
C ASP A 81 19.73 -6.01 -8.96
N ARG A 82 18.53 -5.49 -8.71
CA ARG A 82 17.99 -4.24 -9.28
C ARG A 82 18.00 -3.08 -8.28
N GLY A 83 18.60 -3.26 -7.11
CA GLY A 83 18.67 -2.25 -6.06
C GLY A 83 17.33 -1.93 -5.39
N VAL A 84 16.33 -2.80 -5.54
CA VAL A 84 15.05 -2.68 -4.82
C VAL A 84 15.13 -3.53 -3.57
N ASP A 85 14.94 -2.91 -2.41
CA ASP A 85 14.76 -3.64 -1.16
C ASP A 85 13.28 -3.98 -0.97
N LEU A 86 12.98 -5.27 -0.87
CA LEU A 86 11.64 -5.77 -0.60
C LEU A 86 11.65 -6.41 0.78
N THR A 87 10.64 -6.10 1.59
CA THR A 87 10.46 -6.75 2.87
C THR A 87 10.13 -8.22 2.68
N MET A 88 10.58 -9.02 3.65
CA MET A 88 10.28 -10.45 3.65
C MET A 88 8.79 -10.75 3.81
N ASP A 89 8.03 -9.85 4.43
CA ASP A 89 6.57 -9.97 4.56
C ASP A 89 5.87 -9.85 3.20
N ALA A 90 6.22 -8.82 2.42
CA ALA A 90 5.66 -8.62 1.08
C ALA A 90 5.94 -9.81 0.14
N ILE A 91 7.17 -10.34 0.18
CA ILE A 91 7.54 -11.52 -0.62
C ILE A 91 6.74 -12.76 -0.16
N ALA A 92 6.64 -12.99 1.14
CA ALA A 92 5.89 -14.12 1.68
C ALA A 92 4.41 -14.05 1.31
N GLN A 93 3.80 -12.86 1.41
CA GLN A 93 2.42 -12.63 1.05
C GLN A 93 2.17 -12.92 -0.43
N VAL A 94 2.98 -12.38 -1.33
CA VAL A 94 2.85 -12.60 -2.78
C VAL A 94 2.95 -14.08 -3.15
N ILE A 95 3.89 -14.82 -2.54
CA ILE A 95 4.04 -16.25 -2.79
C ILE A 95 2.84 -17.04 -2.26
N HIS A 96 2.33 -16.68 -1.08
CA HIS A 96 1.16 -17.32 -0.50
C HIS A 96 -0.10 -17.09 -1.34
N GLU A 97 -0.26 -15.89 -1.91
CA GLU A 97 -1.38 -15.53 -2.78
C GLU A 97 -1.21 -16.01 -4.24
N CYS A 98 -0.06 -16.60 -4.59
CA CYS A 98 0.19 -17.03 -5.98
C CYS A 98 -0.50 -18.36 -6.30
N GLU A 99 -1.56 -18.29 -7.11
CA GLU A 99 -2.31 -19.45 -7.59
C GLU A 99 -1.44 -20.44 -8.37
N THR A 100 -0.57 -19.95 -9.26
CA THR A 100 0.35 -20.80 -10.03
C THR A 100 1.29 -21.57 -9.10
N CYS A 101 1.82 -20.93 -8.04
CA CYS A 101 2.59 -21.64 -7.03
C CYS A 101 1.77 -22.67 -6.26
N ALA A 102 0.49 -22.39 -5.97
CA ALA A 102 -0.41 -23.34 -5.33
C ALA A 102 -0.64 -24.58 -6.21
N VAL A 103 -0.88 -24.39 -7.52
CA VAL A 103 -1.03 -25.48 -8.49
C VAL A 103 0.27 -26.28 -8.64
N ILE A 104 1.44 -25.63 -8.73
CA ILE A 104 2.74 -26.30 -8.78
C ILE A 104 2.97 -27.14 -7.51
N LYS A 105 2.63 -26.59 -6.33
CA LYS A 105 2.77 -27.28 -5.05
C LYS A 105 1.82 -28.48 -4.98
N GLN A 106 0.59 -28.34 -5.46
CA GLN A 106 -0.38 -29.43 -5.54
C GLN A 106 0.09 -30.53 -6.51
N ALA A 107 0.58 -30.17 -7.71
CA ALA A 107 1.11 -31.12 -8.69
C ALA A 107 2.34 -31.87 -8.17
N LYS A 108 3.22 -31.22 -7.39
CA LYS A 108 4.35 -31.88 -6.70
C LYS A 108 3.90 -32.76 -5.53
N GLY A 109 2.81 -32.39 -4.85
CA GLY A 109 2.21 -33.16 -3.76
C GLY A 109 1.43 -34.38 -4.24
N LEU A 110 0.84 -34.29 -5.44
CA LEU A 110 0.29 -35.41 -6.21
C LEU A 110 1.46 -36.18 -6.82
N LYS A 111 2.16 -36.98 -6.01
CA LYS A 111 2.96 -38.08 -6.57
C LYS A 111 2.08 -38.83 -7.58
N PRO A 112 2.54 -39.13 -8.81
CA PRO A 112 1.86 -40.16 -9.56
C PRO A 112 1.87 -41.41 -8.68
N LEU A 113 0.69 -41.99 -8.43
CA LEU A 113 0.50 -43.28 -7.77
C LEU A 113 1.07 -44.46 -8.59
N TRP A 114 2.03 -44.20 -9.49
CA TRP A 114 2.66 -45.12 -10.42
C TRP A 114 4.15 -44.81 -10.56
N TYR A 115 4.97 -45.49 -9.75
CA TYR A 115 6.10 -46.31 -10.23
C TYR A 115 6.70 -47.10 -9.05
N GLY A 116 5.95 -48.07 -8.55
CA GLY A 116 6.54 -49.22 -7.89
C GLY A 116 7.09 -50.16 -8.97
N GLY A 117 8.38 -50.08 -9.29
CA GLY A 117 8.97 -50.98 -10.28
C GLY A 117 10.39 -50.63 -10.71
N ARG A 118 11.37 -51.21 -10.01
CA ARG A 118 12.69 -51.60 -10.52
C ARG A 118 13.50 -50.51 -11.24
N TRP A 119 14.44 -49.91 -10.51
CA TRP A 119 15.59 -49.20 -11.06
C TRP A 119 16.34 -50.10 -12.06
N MET A 120 16.14 -49.88 -13.35
CA MET A 120 17.00 -50.44 -14.39
C MET A 120 18.24 -49.54 -14.44
N LYS A 121 19.39 -50.09 -14.03
CA LYS A 121 20.70 -49.44 -14.15
C LYS A 121 20.96 -49.14 -15.64
N TYR A 122 20.90 -47.88 -16.05
CA TYR A 122 21.39 -47.44 -17.35
C TYR A 122 22.69 -46.65 -17.22
N LYS A 123 23.54 -46.85 -18.23
CA LYS A 123 24.96 -46.52 -18.27
C LYS A 123 25.20 -45.01 -18.36
N TYR A 124 26.33 -44.56 -17.82
CA TYR A 124 26.88 -43.20 -17.92
C TYR A 124 26.83 -42.69 -19.37
N GLY A 125 26.14 -41.57 -19.63
CA GLY A 125 26.33 -40.81 -20.88
C GLY A 125 25.11 -40.23 -21.61
N GLU A 126 23.89 -40.26 -21.08
CA GLU A 126 22.72 -39.72 -21.79
C GLU A 126 22.33 -38.32 -21.30
N ALA A 127 22.54 -37.30 -22.15
CA ALA A 127 22.02 -35.94 -21.98
C ALA A 127 20.63 -35.86 -22.63
N TRP A 128 19.63 -35.45 -21.87
CA TRP A 128 18.26 -35.29 -22.36
C TRP A 128 17.93 -33.80 -22.53
N GLN A 129 17.43 -33.46 -23.71
CA GLN A 129 16.98 -32.13 -24.11
C GLN A 129 15.45 -32.06 -24.01
N ILE A 130 14.93 -30.92 -23.55
CA ILE A 130 13.50 -30.62 -23.51
C ILE A 130 13.28 -29.40 -24.41
N ASP A 131 12.51 -29.58 -25.48
CA ASP A 131 12.04 -28.48 -26.33
C ASP A 131 10.53 -28.27 -26.12
N TYR A 132 10.09 -27.01 -26.18
CA TYR A 132 8.68 -26.63 -26.11
C TYR A 132 8.11 -26.42 -27.51
N ILE A 133 6.92 -26.95 -27.76
CA ILE A 133 6.15 -26.72 -28.99
C ILE A 133 5.29 -25.47 -28.79
N THR A 134 5.29 -24.59 -29.79
CA THR A 134 4.60 -23.28 -29.83
C THR A 134 3.09 -23.41 -29.89
#